data_AF-A0A0D2PSW0-F1
#
_entry.id   AF-A0A0D2PSW0-F1
#
_cell.length_a   1.000
_cell.length_b   1.000
_cell.length_c   1.000
_cell.angle_alpha   90.00
_cell.angle_beta   90.00
_cell.angle_gamma   90.00
#
_symmetry.space_group_name_H-M   'P 1'
#
loop_
_entity.id
_entity.type
_entity.pdbx_description
1 polymer ?
#
loop_
_entity_poly.entity_id
_entity_poly.type
_entity_poly.pdbx_seq_one_letter_code
_entity_poly.pdbx_strand_id
1 'polypeptide(L)' 'MVMFSATWPAAVHRLAQEYMDLNPVKVVIGSEDLAANHDVMQIVEDLDERARYERLTAFKFSLHWLNRMGSI' A
#
# COMPACT_ATOMS: atom_id res chain seq x y z
N MET A 1 1.45 24.65 -10.02
CA MET A 1 1.46 23.84 -8.77
C MET A 1 1.78 22.36 -9.09
N VAL A 2 2.21 21.53 -8.12
CA VAL A 2 2.48 20.09 -8.36
C VAL A 2 1.87 19.23 -7.25
N MET A 3 1.28 18.09 -7.62
CA MET A 3 0.74 17.07 -6.70
C MET A 3 1.44 15.74 -6.95
N PHE A 4 1.75 15.01 -5.88
CA PHE A 4 2.37 13.68 -5.93
C PHE A 4 1.57 12.72 -5.05
N SER A 5 1.36 11.49 -5.54
CA SER A 5 0.70 10.45 -4.77
C SER A 5 0.97 9.07 -5.38
N ALA A 6 1.01 8.03 -4.55
CA ALA A 6 1.02 6.64 -5.00
C ALA A 6 -0.38 6.15 -5.43
N THR A 7 -1.44 6.87 -5.04
CA THR A 7 -2.83 6.51 -5.38
C THR A 7 -3.59 7.73 -5.90
N TRP A 8 -4.43 7.56 -6.92
CA TRP A 8 -5.17 8.66 -7.53
C TRP A 8 -6.70 8.39 -7.67
N PRO A 9 -7.41 8.20 -6.54
CA PRO A 9 -8.85 7.90 -6.52
C PRO A 9 -9.70 9.13 -6.86
N ALA A 10 -10.96 8.93 -7.27
CA ALA A 10 -11.88 9.97 -7.73
C ALA A 10 -11.96 11.24 -6.84
N ALA A 11 -11.86 11.09 -5.52
CA ALA A 11 -11.85 12.23 -4.60
C ALA A 11 -10.64 13.17 -4.81
N VAL A 12 -9.48 12.62 -5.14
CA VAL A 12 -8.25 13.40 -5.42
C VAL A 12 -8.34 14.10 -6.78
N HIS A 13 -9.07 13.55 -7.76
CA HIS A 13 -9.31 14.24 -9.03
C HIS A 13 -10.05 15.56 -8.83
N ARG A 14 -11.07 15.58 -7.94
CA ARG A 14 -11.80 16.80 -7.60
C ARG A 14 -10.88 17.84 -6.98
N LEU A 15 -10.04 17.42 -6.03
CA LEU A 15 -9.05 18.29 -5.42
C LEU A 15 -8.06 18.85 -6.46
N ALA A 16 -7.58 18.02 -7.39
CA ALA A 16 -6.70 18.48 -8.45
C ALA A 16 -7.39 19.53 -9.35
N GLN A 17 -8.68 19.37 -9.65
CA GLN A 17 -9.44 20.33 -10.45
C GLN A 17 -9.64 21.69 -9.75
N GLU A 18 -9.78 21.71 -8.43
CA GLU A 18 -9.98 22.95 -7.67
C GLU A 18 -8.70 23.77 -7.49
N TYR A 19 -7.56 23.10 -7.35
CA TYR A 19 -6.34 23.77 -6.90
C TYR A 19 -5.25 23.87 -7.98
N MET A 20 -5.28 23.07 -9.05
CA MET A 20 -4.26 23.10 -10.12
C MET A 20 -4.55 24.18 -11.17
N ASP A 21 -3.48 24.70 -11.77
CA ASP A 21 -3.56 25.63 -12.90
C ASP A 21 -4.30 25.02 -14.09
N LEU A 22 -4.85 25.88 -14.96
CA LEU A 22 -5.58 25.45 -16.16
C LEU A 22 -4.68 24.55 -17.05
N ASN A 23 -5.15 23.34 -17.34
CA ASN A 23 -4.48 22.28 -18.12
C ASN A 23 -3.29 21.59 -17.41
N PRO A 24 -3.52 20.89 -16.28
CA PRO A 24 -2.47 20.12 -15.62
C PRO A 24 -2.08 18.89 -16.44
N VAL A 25 -0.78 18.55 -16.47
CA VAL A 25 -0.29 17.30 -17.04
C VAL A 25 -0.26 16.23 -15.94
N LYS A 26 -0.94 15.11 -16.18
CA LYS A 26 -0.91 13.92 -15.30
C LYS A 26 0.08 12.91 -15.86
N VAL A 27 1.01 12.45 -15.03
CA VAL A 27 1.93 11.36 -15.35
C VAL A 27 1.69 10.22 -14.37
N VAL A 28 1.59 8.99 -14.87
CA VAL A 28 1.42 7.77 -14.07
C VAL A 28 2.57 6.82 -14.38
N ILE A 29 3.11 6.18 -13.35
CA ILE A 29 4.15 5.16 -13.47
C ILE A 29 3.55 3.84 -12.97
N GLY A 30 3.64 2.78 -13.77
CA GLY A 30 3.02 1.49 -13.47
C GLY A 30 1.58 1.42 -14.01
N SER A 31 0.64 0.99 -13.17
CA SER A 31 -0.77 0.84 -13.54
C SER A 31 -1.54 2.17 -13.42
N GLU A 32 -2.52 2.38 -14.31
CA GLU A 32 -3.50 3.47 -14.16
C GLU A 32 -4.53 3.20 -13.05
N ASP A 33 -4.79 1.91 -12.81
CA ASP A 33 -5.64 1.43 -11.72
C ASP A 33 -4.85 1.29 -10.42
N LEU A 34 -5.56 1.10 -9.30
CA LEU A 34 -4.93 0.85 -8.01
C LEU A 34 -4.06 -0.42 -8.07
N ALA A 35 -2.76 -0.22 -7.91
CA ALA A 35 -1.77 -1.28 -7.85
C ALA A 35 -0.89 -1.09 -6.61
N ALA A 36 -0.63 -2.19 -5.92
CA ALA A 36 0.39 -2.24 -4.88
C ALA A 36 1.77 -2.50 -5.50
N ASN A 37 2.83 -2.16 -4.77
CA ASN A 37 4.20 -2.40 -5.22
C ASN A 37 4.42 -3.90 -5.46
N HIS A 38 4.93 -4.25 -6.65
CA HIS A 38 5.18 -5.61 -7.09
C HIS A 38 6.26 -6.34 -6.28
N ASP A 39 7.18 -5.60 -5.65
CA ASP A 39 8.24 -6.18 -4.81
C ASP A 39 7.72 -6.60 -3.43
N VAL A 40 6.51 -6.20 -3.06
CA VAL A 40 5.90 -6.52 -1.77
C VAL A 40 5.01 -7.75 -1.91
N MET A 41 5.43 -8.86 -1.31
CA MET A 41 4.60 -10.07 -1.17
C MET A 41 3.39 -9.78 -0.28
N GLN A 42 2.20 -10.04 -0.80
CA GLN A 42 0.92 -9.82 -0.12
C GLN A 42 0.28 -11.15 0.24
N ILE A 43 -0.01 -11.36 1.53
CA ILE A 43 -0.62 -12.58 2.06
C ILE A 43 -1.95 -12.19 2.72
N VAL A 44 -3.04 -12.86 2.33
CA VAL A 44 -4.37 -12.69 2.93
C VAL A 44 -4.74 -13.98 3.64
N GLU A 45 -5.07 -13.87 4.93
CA GLU A 45 -5.49 -14.98 5.77
C GLU A 45 -6.91 -14.71 6.25
N ASP A 46 -7.82 -15.64 5.98
CA ASP A 46 -9.15 -15.64 6.57
C ASP A 46 -9.07 -16.32 7.94
N LEU A 47 -9.42 -15.56 8.99
CA LEU A 47 -9.22 -15.96 10.38
C LEU A 47 -10.48 -15.65 11.19
N ASP A 48 -10.81 -16.56 12.11
CA ASP A 48 -11.77 -16.24 13.16
C ASP A 48 -11.25 -15.06 14.01
N GLU A 49 -12.17 -14.19 14.46
CA GLU A 49 -11.82 -13.02 15.26
C GLU A 49 -11.00 -13.37 16.51
N ARG A 50 -11.29 -14.51 17.13
CA ARG A 50 -10.57 -14.97 18.33
C ARG A 50 -9.15 -15.44 18.01
N ALA A 51 -8.89 -15.89 16.79
CA ALA A 51 -7.59 -16.40 16.37
C ALA A 51 -6.59 -15.27 16.00
N ARG A 52 -7.05 -14.03 15.80
CA ARG A 52 -6.16 -12.92 15.35
C ARG A 52 -4.98 -12.68 16.29
N TYR A 53 -5.21 -12.74 17.60
CA TYR A 53 -4.15 -12.45 18.58
C TYR A 53 -3.07 -13.53 18.61
N GLU A 54 -3.47 -14.80 18.59
CA GLU A 54 -2.55 -15.94 18.55
C GLU A 54 -1.74 -15.93 17.26
N ARG A 55 -2.40 -15.69 16.12
CA ARG A 55 -1.75 -15.61 14.81
C ARG A 55 -0.72 -14.48 14.73
N LEU A 56 -1.04 -13.31 15.29
CA LEU A 56 -0.13 -12.16 15.34
C LEU A 56 1.10 -12.47 16.23
N THR A 57 0.89 -13.14 17.36
CA THR A 57 1.98 -13.50 18.27
C THR A 57 2.93 -14.50 17.61
N ALA A 58 2.38 -15.53 16.95
CA ALA A 58 3.15 -16.48 16.17
C ALA A 58 3.93 -15.80 15.03
N PHE A 59 3.30 -14.85 14.32
CA PHE A 59 3.97 -14.07 13.27
C PHE A 59 5.17 -13.29 13.79
N LYS A 60 5.00 -12.56 14.89
CA LYS A 60 6.07 -11.76 15.51
C LYS A 60 7.25 -12.63 15.93
N PHE A 61 6.97 -13.80 16.50
CA PHE A 61 8.02 -14.74 16.88
C PHE A 61 8.77 -15.23 15.64
N SER A 62 8.06 -15.65 14.59
CA SER A 62 8.66 -16.07 13.32
C SER A 62 9.52 -14.96 12.70
N LEU A 63 9.02 -13.73 12.62
CA LEU A 63 9.77 -12.58 12.10
C LEU A 63 11.03 -12.29 12.91
N HIS A 64 10.96 -12.34 14.24
CA HIS A 64 12.12 -12.14 15.10
C HIS A 64 13.25 -13.13 14.77
N TRP A 65 12.89 -14.40 14.55
CA TRP A 65 13.85 -15.42 14.19
C TRP A 65 14.39 -15.27 12.77
N LEU A 66 13.53 -14.98 11.79
CA LEU A 66 13.95 -14.75 10.41
C LEU A 66 14.96 -13.60 10.31
N ASN A 67 14.73 -12.51 11.06
CA ASN A 67 15.65 -11.37 11.14
C ASN A 67 16.97 -11.76 11.83
N ARG A 68 16.93 -12.51 12.94
CA ARG A 68 18.15 -12.98 13.63
C ARG A 68 18.99 -13.93 12.75
N MET A 69 18.35 -14.70 11.87
CA MET A 69 19.01 -15.61 10.93
C MET A 69 19.48 -14.93 9.64
N GLY A 70 19.26 -13.62 9.48
CA GLY A 70 19.64 -12.87 8.27
C GLY A 70 18.94 -13.34 6.99
N SER A 71 17.76 -13.95 7.13
CA SER A 71 16.96 -14.46 5.99
C SER A 71 16.02 -13.41 5.38
N ILE A 72 15.98 -12.22 5.98
CA ILE A 72 15.31 -10.99 5.53
C ILE A 72 16.09 -9.78 6.03
#